data_AF-A0A920Q5G3-F1
#
_entry.id   AF-A0A920Q5G3-F1
#
_cell.length_a   1.000
_cell.length_b   1.000
_cell.length_c   1.000
_cell.angle_alpha   90.00
_cell.angle_beta   90.00
_cell.angle_gamma   90.00
#
_symmetry.space_group_name_H-M   'P 1'
#
loop_
_entity.id
_entity.type
_entity.pdbx_description
1 polymer ?
#
loop_
_entity_poly.entity_id
_entity_poly.type
_entity_poly.pdbx_seq_one_letter_code
_entity_poly.pdbx_strand_id
1 'polypeptide(L)'
;MFHRLAFPLIFFLAPRLLPKAIPFARLVWRLTFDNRVSIFLRILVPLSLIYVISPIDLIKDRLPFGIGRFDDLIILGLALLFLTKLAPQNIVDEHMGRAPESNRPEDKDPNNVVDGSSRIVDDE
;
A
#
# COMPACT_ATOMS: atom_id res chain seq x y z
N MET A 1 32.35 -14.03 -2.07
CA MET A 1 32.65 -13.26 -3.31
C MET A 1 31.43 -12.49 -3.88
N PHE A 2 30.18 -12.93 -3.66
CA PHE A 2 28.96 -12.28 -4.20
C PHE A 2 28.62 -10.86 -3.69
N HIS A 3 29.00 -10.50 -2.45
CA HIS A 3 28.58 -9.24 -1.83
C HIS A 3 29.21 -7.99 -2.47
N ARG A 4 30.34 -8.13 -3.18
CA ARG A 4 31.02 -7.01 -3.84
C ARG A 4 30.37 -6.60 -5.17
N LEU A 5 29.57 -7.48 -5.78
CA LEU A 5 28.92 -7.24 -7.08
C LEU A 5 27.48 -6.75 -6.94
N ALA A 6 26.78 -7.16 -5.87
CA ALA A 6 25.40 -6.72 -5.60
C ALA A 6 25.33 -5.26 -5.10
N PHE A 7 26.34 -4.79 -4.36
CA PHE A 7 26.38 -3.47 -3.76
C PHE A 7 26.24 -2.30 -4.76
N PRO A 8 26.97 -2.25 -5.89
CA PRO A 8 26.81 -1.18 -6.88
C PRO A 8 25.44 -1.23 -7.59
N LEU A 9 24.88 -2.42 -7.80
CA LEU A 9 23.56 -2.58 -8.42
C LEU A 9 22.45 -2.05 -7.49
N ILE A 10 22.53 -2.39 -6.20
CA ILE A 10 21.59 -1.90 -5.18
C ILE A 10 21.72 -0.38 -5.04
N PHE A 11 22.93 0.16 -4.97
CA PHE A 11 23.16 1.60 -4.83
C PHE A 11 22.66 2.40 -6.04
N PHE A 12 22.77 1.84 -7.25
CA PHE A 12 22.27 2.48 -8.47
C PHE A 12 20.74 2.39 -8.62
N LEU A 13 20.12 1.31 -8.15
CA LEU A 13 18.68 1.07 -8.28
C LEU A 13 17.87 1.67 -7.11
N ALA A 14 18.44 1.71 -5.91
CA ALA A 14 17.84 2.27 -4.70
C ALA A 14 17.25 3.68 -4.89
N PRO A 15 17.97 4.68 -5.44
CA PRO A 15 17.42 6.03 -5.61
C PRO A 15 16.22 6.11 -6.55
N ARG A 16 16.05 5.12 -7.46
CA ARG A 16 14.88 5.04 -8.35
C ARG A 16 13.68 4.35 -7.70
N LEU A 17 13.92 3.43 -6.76
CA LEU A 17 12.86 2.67 -6.08
C LEU A 17 12.37 3.34 -4.79
N LEU A 18 13.25 4.02 -4.05
CA LEU A 18 12.93 4.73 -2.80
C LEU A 18 11.73 5.69 -2.90
N PRO A 19 11.63 6.57 -3.91
CA PRO A 19 10.52 7.53 -3.98
C PRO A 19 9.16 6.85 -4.17
N LYS A 20 9.11 5.63 -4.70
CA LYS A 20 7.88 4.84 -4.84
C LYS A 20 7.54 4.03 -3.58
N ALA A 21 8.54 3.64 -2.80
CA ALA A 21 8.34 2.86 -1.58
C ALA A 21 7.69 3.68 -0.45
N ILE A 22 8.01 4.98 -0.35
CA ILE A 22 7.48 5.88 0.69
C ILE A 22 5.94 5.99 0.65
N PRO A 23 5.30 6.37 -0.48
CA PRO A 23 3.84 6.44 -0.55
C PRO A 23 3.19 5.08 -0.36
N PHE A 24 3.83 4.00 -0.84
CA PHE A 24 3.36 2.64 -0.66
C PHE A 24 3.34 2.22 0.82
N ALA A 25 4.41 2.49 1.57
CA ALA A 25 4.46 2.21 3.01
C ALA A 25 3.39 3.02 3.77
N ARG A 26 3.18 4.29 3.40
CA ARG A 26 2.12 5.12 3.99
C ARG A 26 0.72 4.59 3.68
N LEU A 27 0.50 4.10 2.46
CA LEU A 27 -0.75 3.46 2.04
C LEU A 27 -1.02 2.21 2.87
N VAL A 28 -0.04 1.30 2.96
CA VAL A 28 -0.12 0.07 3.75
C VAL A 28 -0.45 0.38 5.21
N TRP A 29 0.23 1.37 5.79
CA TRP A 29 -0.03 1.82 7.16
C TRP A 29 -1.47 2.28 7.33
N ARG A 30 -1.96 3.17 6.47
CA ARG A 30 -3.35 3.65 6.53
C ARG A 30 -4.37 2.52 6.34
N LEU A 31 -4.16 1.63 5.37
CA LEU A 31 -5.02 0.46 5.14
C LEU A 31 -5.08 -0.47 6.36
N THR A 32 -3.96 -0.65 7.07
CA THR A 32 -3.91 -1.51 8.26
C THR A 32 -4.77 -0.97 9.40
N PHE A 33 -4.88 0.36 9.53
CA PHE A 33 -5.71 1.01 10.53
C PHE A 33 -7.15 1.31 10.05
N ASP A 34 -7.46 1.13 8.78
CA ASP A 34 -8.80 1.36 8.24
C ASP A 34 -9.75 0.21 8.63
N ASN A 35 -10.88 0.54 9.24
CA ASN A 35 -11.90 -0.42 9.65
C ASN A 35 -12.65 -1.08 8.48
N ARG A 36 -12.56 -0.51 7.26
CA ARG A 36 -13.17 -1.07 6.05
C ARG A 36 -12.39 -2.24 5.47
N VAL A 37 -11.14 -2.46 5.93
CA VAL A 37 -10.31 -3.60 5.54
C VAL A 37 -10.61 -4.79 6.45
N SER A 38 -10.64 -5.99 5.88
CA SER A 38 -10.92 -7.21 6.64
C SER A 38 -9.95 -7.40 7.81
N ILE A 39 -10.48 -7.84 8.95
CA ILE A 39 -9.70 -8.01 10.19
C ILE A 39 -8.49 -8.93 9.97
N PHE A 40 -8.65 -9.96 9.11
CA PHE A 40 -7.58 -10.90 8.76
C PHE A 40 -6.39 -10.20 8.12
N LEU A 41 -6.62 -9.30 7.17
CA LEU A 41 -5.56 -8.54 6.51
C LEU A 41 -4.91 -7.52 7.46
N ARG A 42 -5.72 -6.89 8.32
CA ARG A 42 -5.22 -5.93 9.32
C ARG A 42 -4.30 -6.57 10.35
N ILE A 43 -4.55 -7.82 10.73
CA ILE A 43 -3.71 -8.58 11.66
C ILE A 43 -2.50 -9.18 10.95
N LEU A 44 -2.61 -9.51 9.65
CA LEU A 44 -1.53 -10.11 8.88
C LEU A 44 -0.26 -9.24 8.83
N VAL A 45 -0.42 -7.93 8.66
CA VAL A 45 0.70 -6.96 8.63
C VAL A 45 1.46 -6.90 9.96
N PRO A 46 0.83 -6.59 11.11
CA PRO A 46 1.54 -6.58 12.39
C PRO A 46 2.04 -7.98 12.77
N LEU A 47 1.34 -9.06 12.40
CA LEU A 47 1.83 -10.43 12.62
C LEU A 47 3.12 -10.69 11.84
N SER A 48 3.18 -10.27 10.57
CA SER A 48 4.41 -10.35 9.76
C SER A 48 5.54 -9.49 10.32
N LEU A 49 5.22 -8.31 10.88
CA LEU A 49 6.19 -7.42 11.49
C LEU A 49 6.75 -7.99 12.80
N ILE A 50 5.87 -8.53 13.64
CA ILE A 50 6.24 -9.26 14.86
C ILE A 50 7.11 -10.45 14.48
N TYR A 51 6.78 -11.18 13.42
CA TYR A 51 7.59 -12.29 12.94
C TYR A 51 9.01 -11.84 12.56
N VAL A 52 9.16 -10.76 11.79
CA VAL A 52 10.48 -10.22 11.38
C VAL A 52 11.31 -9.72 12.57
N ILE A 53 10.67 -9.17 13.61
CA ILE A 53 11.34 -8.63 14.81
C ILE A 53 11.53 -9.71 15.88
N SER A 54 10.74 -10.79 15.81
CA SER A 54 10.73 -11.87 16.78
C SER A 54 12.10 -12.57 16.79
N PRO A 55 12.72 -12.75 17.97
CA PRO A 55 13.94 -13.53 18.11
C PRO A 55 13.71 -15.04 17.86
N ILE A 56 12.45 -15.46 17.68
CA ILE A 56 12.03 -16.84 17.43
C ILE A 56 11.80 -16.97 15.92
N ASP A 57 12.83 -17.47 15.21
CA ASP A 57 12.66 -18.02 13.87
C ASP A 57 11.87 -19.34 14.00
N LEU A 58 10.58 -19.37 13.62
CA LEU A 58 9.81 -20.63 13.58
C LEU A 58 10.41 -21.64 12.57
N ILE A 59 11.24 -21.15 11.64
CA ILE A 59 11.99 -21.93 10.65
C ILE A 59 13.49 -21.97 11.00
N LYS A 60 13.87 -21.68 12.24
CA LYS A 60 15.14 -22.21 12.74
C LYS A 60 14.98 -23.72 12.84
N ASP A 61 15.66 -24.43 11.92
CA ASP A 61 16.39 -25.68 12.19
C ASP A 61 16.33 -26.77 11.09
N ARG A 62 16.01 -26.47 9.81
CA ARG A 62 15.96 -27.58 8.79
C ARG A 62 16.56 -27.39 7.40
N LEU A 63 17.07 -26.22 7.02
CA LEU A 63 17.69 -26.06 5.69
C LEU A 63 19.19 -25.76 5.80
N PRO A 64 20.08 -26.74 5.54
CA PRO A 64 21.47 -26.41 5.24
C PRO A 64 21.49 -25.56 3.96
N PHE A 65 22.46 -24.66 3.81
CA PHE A 65 22.66 -23.76 2.65
C PHE A 65 21.99 -22.35 2.65
N GLY A 66 21.68 -21.76 3.81
CA GLY A 66 21.49 -20.30 3.91
C GLY A 66 20.23 -19.71 3.25
N ILE A 67 19.29 -20.57 2.83
CA ILE A 67 17.98 -20.17 2.27
C ILE A 67 17.02 -19.65 3.35
N GLY A 68 17.25 -20.00 4.63
CA GLY A 68 16.36 -19.67 5.74
C GLY A 68 16.15 -18.17 6.01
N ARG A 69 17.01 -17.27 5.49
CA ARG A 69 16.84 -15.81 5.64
C ARG A 69 15.82 -15.18 4.71
N PHE A 70 15.45 -15.87 3.63
CA PHE A 70 14.49 -15.32 2.67
C PHE A 70 13.06 -15.41 3.18
N ASP A 71 12.79 -16.26 4.16
CA ASP A 71 11.42 -16.54 4.58
C ASP A 71 10.76 -15.32 5.23
N ASP A 72 11.51 -14.51 5.98
CA ASP A 72 11.04 -13.24 6.56
C ASP A 72 10.57 -12.27 5.47
N LEU A 73 11.34 -12.17 4.38
CA LEU A 73 11.00 -11.33 3.23
C LEU A 73 9.80 -11.89 2.46
N ILE A 74 9.69 -13.20 2.36
CA ILE A 74 8.57 -13.88 1.73
C ILE A 74 7.30 -13.63 2.53
N ILE A 75 7.32 -13.83 3.86
CA ILE A 75 6.18 -13.63 4.75
C ILE A 75 5.73 -12.17 4.74
N LEU A 76 6.66 -11.22 4.87
CA LEU A 76 6.36 -9.79 4.80
C LEU A 76 5.81 -9.41 3.42
N GLY A 77 6.43 -9.91 2.35
CA GLY A 77 5.99 -9.69 0.97
C GLY A 77 4.59 -10.27 0.71
N LEU A 78 4.30 -11.46 1.22
CA LEU A 78 2.99 -12.10 1.12
C LEU A 78 1.94 -11.29 1.87
N ALA A 79 2.26 -10.81 3.07
CA ALA A 79 1.36 -9.99 3.87
C ALA A 79 1.00 -8.68 3.14
N LEU A 80 1.99 -8.01 2.56
CA LEU A 80 1.79 -6.81 1.75
C LEU A 80 1.00 -7.09 0.48
N LEU A 81 1.28 -8.22 -0.19
CA LEU A 81 0.58 -8.64 -1.40
C LEU A 81 -0.89 -8.96 -1.09
N PHE A 82 -1.16 -9.70 -0.02
CA PHE A 82 -2.53 -9.97 0.40
C PHE A 82 -3.25 -8.70 0.82
N LEU A 83 -2.60 -7.81 1.58
CA LEU A 83 -3.19 -6.54 1.95
C LEU A 83 -3.59 -5.74 0.71
N THR A 84 -2.68 -5.57 -0.25
CA THR A 84 -2.95 -4.74 -1.44
C THR A 84 -3.91 -5.40 -2.43
N LYS A 85 -3.89 -6.72 -2.56
CA LYS A 85 -4.70 -7.48 -3.53
C LYS A 85 -6.09 -7.80 -3.01
N LEU A 86 -6.25 -8.06 -1.71
CA LEU A 86 -7.54 -8.38 -1.08
C LEU A 86 -8.17 -7.16 -0.40
N ALA A 87 -7.44 -6.07 -0.17
CA ALA A 87 -8.09 -4.85 0.28
C ALA A 87 -9.03 -4.32 -0.81
N PRO A 88 -10.15 -3.71 -0.41
CA PRO A 88 -11.07 -3.08 -1.36
C PRO A 88 -10.37 -2.01 -2.19
N GLN A 89 -10.42 -2.12 -3.52
CA GLN A 89 -9.73 -1.19 -4.44
C GLN A 89 -10.18 0.25 -4.26
N ASN A 90 -11.46 0.48 -3.94
CA ASN A 90 -11.99 1.81 -3.64
C ASN A 90 -11.26 2.51 -2.49
N ILE A 91 -10.86 1.76 -1.45
CA ILE A 91 -10.11 2.30 -0.31
C ILE A 91 -8.65 2.53 -0.69
N VAL A 92 -8.06 1.63 -1.48
CA VAL A 92 -6.69 1.79 -1.99
C VAL A 92 -6.57 3.04 -2.86
N ASP A 93 -7.51 3.25 -3.77
CA ASP A 93 -7.50 4.40 -4.70
C ASP A 93 -7.75 5.72 -3.95
N GLU A 94 -8.68 5.75 -2.99
CA GLU A 94 -8.91 6.90 -2.11
C GLU A 94 -7.62 7.30 -1.37
N HIS A 95 -6.92 6.32 -0.80
CA HIS A 95 -5.68 6.56 -0.07
C HIS A 95 -4.48 6.89 -0.96
N MET A 96 -4.49 6.47 -2.22
CA MET A 96 -3.54 6.86 -3.26
C MET A 96 -3.82 8.27 -3.81
N GLY A 97 -4.91 8.92 -3.39
CA GLY A 97 -5.32 10.22 -3.92
C GLY A 97 -5.88 10.15 -5.34
N ARG A 98 -6.25 8.96 -5.81
CA ARG A 98 -7.06 8.81 -7.02
C ARG A 98 -8.49 9.12 -6.62
N ALA A 99 -8.92 10.34 -6.92
CA ALA A 99 -10.34 10.65 -6.84
C ALA A 99 -11.09 9.62 -7.68
N PRO A 100 -12.17 9.01 -7.16
CA PRO A 100 -13.02 8.17 -7.99
C PRO A 100 -13.42 8.97 -9.23
N GLU A 101 -13.45 8.32 -10.40
CA GLU A 101 -13.93 8.97 -11.61
C GLU A 101 -15.31 9.57 -11.31
N SER A 102 -15.36 10.89 -11.40
CA SER A 102 -16.59 11.63 -11.17
C SER A 102 -17.59 11.23 -12.26
N ASN A 103 -18.70 10.63 -11.86
CA ASN A 103 -19.82 10.38 -12.75
C ASN A 103 -20.70 11.62 -12.96
N ARG A 104 -20.22 12.79 -12.57
CA ARG A 104 -20.95 14.04 -12.77
C ARG A 104 -20.93 14.37 -14.27
N PRO A 105 -22.08 14.67 -14.89
CA PRO A 105 -22.16 14.98 -16.32
C PRO A 105 -21.30 16.18 -16.71
N GLU A 106 -21.15 17.14 -15.79
CA GLU A 106 -20.29 18.34 -15.91
C GLU A 106 -18.79 18.03 -16.06
N ASP A 107 -18.29 16.90 -15.53
CA ASP A 107 -16.89 16.47 -15.72
C ASP A 107 -16.66 15.73 -17.05
N LYS A 108 -17.73 15.19 -17.68
CA LYS A 108 -17.66 14.50 -18.97
C LYS A 108 -17.93 15.41 -20.16
N ASP A 109 -18.77 16.43 -19.98
CA ASP A 109 -19.06 17.45 -20.97
C ASP A 109 -19.08 18.85 -20.30
N PRO A 110 -17.97 19.60 -20.37
CA PRO A 110 -17.88 20.92 -19.74
C PRO A 110 -18.81 21.97 -20.36
N ASN A 111 -19.46 21.67 -21.50
CA ASN A 111 -20.44 22.56 -22.11
C ASN A 111 -21.87 22.30 -21.63
N ASN A 112 -22.12 21.19 -20.93
CA ASN A 112 -23.43 20.82 -20.39
C ASN A 112 -23.59 21.25 -18.93
N VAL A 113 -23.17 22.47 -18.61
CA VAL A 113 -23.33 23.07 -17.27
C VAL A 113 -24.45 24.10 -17.35
N VAL A 114 -25.51 23.90 -16.57
CA VAL A 114 -26.64 24.83 -16.50
C VAL A 114 -26.30 25.91 -15.48
N ASP A 115 -25.96 27.11 -15.95
CA ASP A 115 -25.75 28.28 -15.08
C ASP A 115 -27.09 28.70 -14.46
N GLY A 116 -27.30 28.34 -13.21
CA GLY A 116 -28.44 28.77 -12.41
C GLY A 116 -28.21 30.16 -11.84
N SER A 117 -28.96 31.16 -12.30
CA SER A 117 -29.02 32.46 -11.64
C SER A 117 -29.84 32.35 -10.36
N SER A 118 -29.19 32.42 -9.19
CA SER A 118 -29.90 32.53 -7.91
C SER A 118 -30.09 34.00 -7.55
N ARG A 119 -31.35 34.42 -7.35
CA ARG A 119 -31.66 35.69 -6.69
C ARG A 119 -31.98 35.38 -5.23
N ILE A 120 -31.12 35.84 -4.32
CA ILE A 120 -31.41 35.77 -2.89
C ILE A 120 -32.57 36.74 -2.64
N VAL A 121 -33.69 36.19 -2.18
CA VAL A 121 -34.82 36.98 -1.69
C VAL A 121 -34.62 37.01 -0.19
N ASP A 122 -34.22 38.18 0.33
CA ASP A 122 -34.27 38.44 1.75
C ASP A 122 -35.75 38.66 2.11
N ASP A 123 -36.29 37.75 2.91
CA ASP A 123 -37.60 37.92 3.54
C ASP A 123 -37.41 38.82 4.77
N GLU A 124 -37.91 40.06 4.69
CA GLU A 124 -37.92 41.07 5.77
C GLU A 124 -39.12 40.89 6.73
#